data_AF-A0A2H6KJQ6-F1
#
_entry.id   AF-A0A2H6KJQ6-F1
#
_cell.length_a   1.000
_cell.length_b   1.000
_cell.length_c   1.000
_cell.angle_alpha   90.00
_cell.angle_beta   90.00
_cell.angle_gamma   90.00
#
_symmetry.space_group_name_H-M   'P 1'
#
loop_
_entity.id
_entity.type
_entity.pdbx_description
1 polymer ?
#
loop_
_entity_poly.entity_id
_entity_poly.type
_entity_poly.pdbx_seq_one_letter_code
_entity_poly.pdbx_strand_id
1 'polypeptide(L)'
;MKLFKSSVNDLSINLVNGSDVTNAFLDAYGSESTKHTNCEHPHLLNLTANEVCYKADDFNSSPYLCSLYFDSYDYLTDKHCKVYLSWAIYLPWTFWDLLNKLYDSFCTITCADWGCRGCLRGDKCKSGKHGVVEDEKKDVTCQCESMVKCRGVAPTLYQYGFSFGEASTLNGGSTRKKCKDFCTQLYKVLHSDYFDKLFKECDNFLWKIREPFIWILLSLWSLSLLYLLHIAVVRLDVLRIRSHLKSPSSHRIAAQSLLAAARVKALASVKYFSP
;
A
#
# COMPACT_ATOMS: atom_id res chain seq x y z
N MET A 1 16.16 -2.40 -15.63
CA MET A 1 15.60 -1.04 -15.41
C MET A 1 14.93 -0.40 -16.64
N LYS A 2 15.54 -0.40 -17.85
CA LYS A 2 14.92 0.21 -19.05
C LYS A 2 13.53 -0.37 -19.39
N LEU A 3 13.39 -1.70 -19.35
CA LEU A 3 12.10 -2.39 -19.58
C LEU A 3 11.04 -2.02 -18.53
N PHE A 4 11.45 -1.87 -17.27
CA PHE A 4 10.57 -1.47 -16.19
C PHE A 4 10.05 -0.04 -16.41
N LYS A 5 10.94 0.91 -16.73
CA LYS A 5 10.56 2.29 -17.09
C LYS A 5 9.60 2.34 -18.28
N SER A 6 9.85 1.56 -19.33
CA SER A 6 8.94 1.45 -20.48
C SER A 6 7.56 0.95 -20.05
N SER A 7 7.52 -0.09 -19.20
CA SER A 7 6.26 -0.65 -18.71
C SER A 7 5.46 0.34 -17.86
N VAL A 8 6.15 1.20 -17.07
CA VAL A 8 5.51 2.28 -16.31
C VAL A 8 4.87 3.31 -17.23
N ASN A 9 5.58 3.74 -18.27
CA ASN A 9 5.05 4.69 -19.25
C ASN A 9 3.86 4.10 -20.03
N ASP A 10 3.97 2.84 -20.45
CA ASP A 10 2.91 2.14 -21.17
C ASP A 10 1.63 1.99 -20.33
N LEU A 11 1.76 1.54 -19.08
CA LEU A 11 0.60 1.33 -18.18
C LEU A 11 -0.04 2.64 -17.73
N SER A 12 0.76 3.70 -17.58
CA SER A 12 0.24 5.02 -17.24
C SER A 12 -0.27 5.80 -18.46
N ILE A 13 -0.14 5.27 -19.68
CA ILE A 13 -0.49 5.98 -20.92
C ILE A 13 0.25 7.34 -20.97
N ASN A 14 1.52 7.35 -20.54
CA ASN A 14 2.37 8.54 -20.42
C ASN A 14 1.83 9.66 -19.49
N LEU A 15 0.90 9.35 -18.59
CA LEU A 15 0.39 10.31 -17.60
C LEU A 15 1.38 10.55 -16.44
N VAL A 16 2.27 9.58 -16.19
CA VAL A 16 3.27 9.65 -15.13
C VAL A 16 4.65 9.50 -15.74
N ASN A 17 5.60 10.29 -15.24
CA ASN A 17 6.99 10.17 -15.65
C ASN A 17 7.61 8.92 -15.03
N GLY A 18 7.90 7.91 -15.87
CA GLY A 18 8.44 6.64 -15.39
C GLY A 18 9.77 6.74 -14.65
N SER A 19 10.53 7.84 -14.80
CA SER A 19 11.77 8.01 -14.01
C SER A 19 11.50 8.12 -12.51
N ASP A 20 10.43 8.81 -12.12
CA ASP A 20 10.22 9.21 -10.73
C ASP A 20 9.88 7.97 -9.90
N VAL A 21 8.99 7.14 -10.45
CA VAL A 21 8.65 5.81 -9.92
C VAL A 21 9.88 4.89 -9.89
N THR A 22 10.64 4.81 -10.99
CA THR A 22 11.82 3.92 -11.01
C THR A 22 12.90 4.36 -10.03
N ASN A 23 13.07 5.67 -9.82
CA ASN A 23 14.05 6.21 -8.89
C ASN A 23 13.63 5.91 -7.45
N ALA A 24 12.34 6.06 -7.12
CA ALA A 24 11.84 5.67 -5.79
C ALA A 24 12.06 4.19 -5.48
N PHE A 25 11.87 3.31 -6.48
CA PHE A 25 12.22 1.88 -6.32
C PHE A 25 13.72 1.65 -6.15
N LEU A 26 14.56 2.36 -6.90
CA LEU A 26 16.02 2.29 -6.73
C LEU A 26 16.46 2.75 -5.35
N ASP A 27 15.89 3.84 -4.87
CA ASP A 27 16.21 4.43 -3.57
C ASP A 27 15.75 3.51 -2.43
N ALA A 28 14.62 2.82 -2.53
CA ALA A 28 14.17 1.90 -1.47
C ALA A 28 14.88 0.54 -1.51
N TYR A 29 14.96 -0.07 -2.69
CA TYR A 29 15.43 -1.45 -2.83
C TYR A 29 16.91 -1.57 -3.18
N GLY A 30 17.51 -0.54 -3.76
CA GLY A 30 18.87 -0.57 -4.29
C GLY A 30 18.98 -1.27 -5.65
N SER A 31 20.13 -1.12 -6.30
CA SER A 31 20.48 -1.87 -7.50
C SER A 31 22.00 -1.97 -7.65
N GLU A 32 22.46 -3.14 -8.07
CA GLU A 32 23.88 -3.42 -8.37
C GLU A 32 24.32 -2.79 -9.70
N SER A 33 23.37 -2.57 -10.63
CA SER A 33 23.66 -2.18 -12.02
C SER A 33 23.58 -0.68 -12.31
N THR A 34 23.12 0.14 -11.35
CA THR A 34 22.92 1.58 -11.54
C THR A 34 23.57 2.38 -10.43
N LYS A 35 24.29 3.44 -10.78
CA LYS A 35 24.92 4.35 -9.81
C LYS A 35 23.83 5.19 -9.16
N HIS A 36 23.55 4.95 -7.88
CA HIS A 36 22.64 5.80 -7.11
C HIS A 36 23.30 7.15 -6.80
N THR A 37 22.46 8.16 -6.61
CA THR A 37 22.82 9.42 -5.92
C THR A 37 23.26 9.11 -4.48
N ASN A 38 23.91 10.06 -3.79
CA ASN A 38 24.46 9.84 -2.44
C ASN A 38 23.50 9.04 -1.53
N CYS A 39 23.98 7.92 -1.00
CA CYS A 39 23.25 7.02 -0.12
C CYS A 39 23.19 7.66 1.29
N GLU A 40 22.12 8.40 1.63
CA GLU A 40 21.93 9.02 2.96
C GLU A 40 21.39 8.02 4.00
N HIS A 41 20.66 6.99 3.55
CA HIS A 41 20.10 5.92 4.40
C HIS A 41 20.46 4.53 3.84
N PRO A 42 20.37 3.45 4.63
CA PRO A 42 20.60 2.10 4.11
C PRO A 42 19.41 1.61 3.27
N HIS A 43 19.72 0.93 2.17
CA HIS A 43 18.74 0.31 1.29
C HIS A 43 18.43 -1.12 1.72
N LEU A 44 17.37 -1.69 1.15
CA LEU A 44 17.11 -3.13 1.29
C LEU A 44 18.30 -3.97 0.78
N LEU A 45 18.94 -3.56 -0.32
CA LEU A 45 20.12 -4.24 -0.88
C LEU A 45 21.25 -4.42 0.14
N ASN A 46 21.40 -3.51 1.11
CA ASN A 46 22.42 -3.64 2.15
C ASN A 46 22.21 -4.88 3.04
N LEU A 47 21.00 -5.45 3.07
CA LEU A 47 20.68 -6.68 3.79
C LEU A 47 20.95 -7.96 2.98
N THR A 48 21.11 -7.87 1.67
CA THR A 48 21.18 -9.03 0.75
C THR A 48 22.49 -9.11 -0.01
N ALA A 49 23.13 -7.97 -0.30
CA ALA A 49 24.33 -7.91 -1.14
C ALA A 49 25.63 -8.08 -0.35
N ASN A 50 26.63 -8.62 -1.05
CA ASN A 50 28.02 -8.62 -0.64
C ASN A 50 28.75 -7.31 -0.96
N GLU A 51 28.17 -6.48 -1.84
CA GLU A 51 28.79 -5.25 -2.31
C GLU A 51 28.39 -4.01 -1.50
N VAL A 52 29.32 -3.09 -1.38
CA VAL A 52 29.18 -1.83 -0.67
C VAL A 52 28.46 -0.83 -1.60
N CYS A 53 27.45 -0.09 -1.12
CA CYS A 53 27.09 1.15 -1.82
C CYS A 53 28.35 2.04 -1.78
N TYR A 54 29.08 2.14 -2.89
CA TYR A 54 30.39 2.82 -3.02
C TYR A 54 30.41 4.30 -2.57
N LYS A 55 29.27 4.88 -2.17
CA LYS A 55 29.11 6.27 -1.72
C LYS A 55 28.60 6.41 -0.28
N ALA A 56 28.43 5.31 0.46
CA ALA A 56 28.09 5.32 1.86
C ALA A 56 29.31 4.94 2.69
N ASP A 57 30.02 5.93 3.23
CA ASP A 57 31.17 5.70 4.12
C ASP A 57 30.80 4.97 5.44
N ASP A 58 29.51 4.80 5.75
CA ASP A 58 29.04 4.36 7.08
C ASP A 58 28.03 3.19 7.08
N PHE A 59 27.61 2.67 5.90
CA PHE A 59 26.65 1.57 5.80
C PHE A 59 27.33 0.27 5.35
N ASN A 60 27.72 -0.55 6.33
CA ASN A 60 28.23 -1.90 6.08
C ASN A 60 27.15 -2.80 5.47
N SER A 61 27.22 -3.07 4.16
CA SER A 61 26.43 -4.13 3.52
C SER A 61 26.90 -5.51 4.00
N SER A 62 25.98 -6.45 4.18
CA SER A 62 26.33 -7.86 4.36
C SER A 62 25.19 -8.74 3.86
N PRO A 63 25.49 -9.97 3.40
CA PRO A 63 24.52 -10.86 2.78
C PRO A 63 23.68 -11.59 3.86
N TYR A 64 22.96 -10.84 4.68
CA TYR A 64 22.17 -11.41 5.78
C TYR A 64 21.02 -12.28 5.27
N LEU A 65 20.33 -11.83 4.23
CA LEU A 65 19.10 -12.42 3.72
C LEU A 65 19.27 -12.85 2.26
N CYS A 66 18.68 -13.99 1.92
CA CYS A 66 18.37 -14.37 0.54
C CYS A 66 16.93 -14.86 0.49
N SER A 67 16.19 -14.45 -0.56
CA SER A 67 14.83 -14.92 -0.80
C SER A 67 14.88 -16.39 -1.22
N LEU A 68 14.00 -17.21 -0.66
CA LEU A 68 13.86 -18.62 -1.06
C LEU A 68 13.43 -18.80 -2.53
N TYR A 69 12.96 -17.72 -3.18
CA TYR A 69 12.48 -17.72 -4.56
C TYR A 69 13.34 -16.89 -5.51
N PHE A 70 14.54 -16.44 -5.10
CA PHE A 70 15.39 -15.53 -5.88
C PHE A 70 15.55 -15.97 -7.35
N ASP A 71 15.97 -17.23 -7.57
CA ASP A 71 16.23 -17.77 -8.90
C ASP A 71 15.00 -17.76 -9.83
N SER A 72 13.81 -18.01 -9.27
CA SER A 72 12.58 -18.08 -10.08
C SER A 72 12.22 -16.72 -10.67
N TYR A 73 12.44 -15.64 -9.91
CA TYR A 73 12.07 -14.31 -10.35
C TYR A 73 13.06 -13.73 -11.35
N ASP A 74 14.35 -14.00 -11.20
CA ASP A 74 15.40 -13.45 -12.06
C ASP A 74 15.14 -13.78 -13.54
N TYR A 75 14.90 -15.06 -13.86
CA TYR A 75 14.63 -15.51 -15.23
C TYR A 75 13.27 -15.10 -15.79
N LEU A 76 12.28 -14.83 -14.94
CA LEU A 76 10.91 -14.52 -15.36
C LEU A 76 10.63 -13.01 -15.50
N THR A 77 11.53 -12.16 -15.00
CA THR A 77 11.35 -10.70 -14.95
C THR A 77 11.10 -10.08 -16.32
N ASP A 78 11.89 -10.44 -17.33
CA ASP A 78 11.76 -9.84 -18.66
C ASP A 78 10.43 -10.22 -19.34
N LYS A 79 9.95 -11.44 -19.13
CA LYS A 79 8.70 -11.92 -19.74
C LYS A 79 7.45 -11.40 -19.03
N HIS A 80 7.53 -11.21 -17.71
CA HIS A 80 6.39 -10.85 -16.86
C HIS A 80 6.51 -9.45 -16.24
N CYS A 81 7.33 -8.57 -16.82
CA CYS A 81 7.62 -7.24 -16.30
C CYS A 81 6.38 -6.42 -15.94
N LYS A 82 5.32 -6.45 -16.76
CA LYS A 82 4.05 -5.74 -16.48
C LYS A 82 3.34 -6.27 -15.23
N VAL A 83 3.37 -7.59 -15.00
CA VAL A 83 2.77 -8.22 -13.82
C VAL A 83 3.59 -7.86 -12.58
N TYR A 84 4.91 -7.97 -12.65
CA TYR A 84 5.77 -7.60 -11.53
C TYR A 84 5.73 -6.11 -11.20
N LEU A 85 5.56 -5.25 -12.20
CA LEU A 85 5.31 -3.82 -11.98
C LEU A 85 4.00 -3.61 -11.22
N SER A 86 2.93 -4.33 -11.55
CA SER A 86 1.68 -4.25 -10.78
C SER A 86 1.90 -4.62 -9.31
N TRP A 87 2.61 -5.72 -9.04
CA TRP A 87 2.93 -6.13 -7.67
C TRP A 87 3.81 -5.11 -6.96
N ALA A 88 4.81 -4.58 -7.65
CA ALA A 88 5.71 -3.56 -7.12
C ALA A 88 4.99 -2.28 -6.73
N ILE A 89 3.90 -1.91 -7.42
CA ILE A 89 3.10 -0.71 -7.10
C ILE A 89 2.09 -0.99 -5.97
N TYR A 90 1.44 -2.15 -5.98
CA TYR A 90 0.33 -2.44 -5.05
C TYR A 90 0.76 -3.03 -3.70
N LEU A 91 1.91 -3.70 -3.63
CA LEU A 91 2.38 -4.40 -2.44
C LEU A 91 3.43 -3.68 -1.56
N PRO A 92 3.97 -2.47 -1.84
CA PRO A 92 4.98 -1.84 -0.98
C PRO A 92 4.58 -1.77 0.50
N TRP A 93 3.36 -1.33 0.80
CA TRP A 93 2.84 -1.26 2.17
C TRP A 93 2.83 -2.62 2.87
N THR A 94 2.37 -3.65 2.16
CA THR A 94 2.35 -5.02 2.68
C THR A 94 3.76 -5.57 2.87
N PHE A 95 4.67 -5.26 1.95
CA PHE A 95 6.07 -5.68 2.04
C PHE A 95 6.76 -5.07 3.26
N TRP A 96 6.58 -3.77 3.49
CA TRP A 96 7.10 -3.10 4.68
C TRP A 96 6.51 -3.67 5.98
N ASP A 97 5.20 -3.92 6.04
CA ASP A 97 4.54 -4.55 7.19
C ASP A 97 5.11 -5.95 7.49
N LEU A 98 5.37 -6.76 6.44
CA LEU A 98 6.00 -8.07 6.58
C LEU A 98 7.45 -7.98 7.06
N LEU A 99 8.22 -7.00 6.57
CA LEU A 99 9.58 -6.74 7.07
C LEU A 99 9.57 -6.27 8.53
N ASN A 100 8.60 -5.43 8.92
CA ASN A 100 8.46 -4.98 10.30
C ASN A 100 8.07 -6.16 11.21
N LYS A 101 7.16 -7.03 10.78
CA LYS A 101 6.83 -8.28 11.49
C LYS A 101 8.04 -9.21 11.60
N LEU A 102 8.89 -9.28 10.57
CA LEU A 102 10.15 -10.03 10.64
C LEU A 102 11.08 -9.43 11.69
N TYR A 103 11.20 -8.10 11.75
CA TYR A 103 11.98 -7.41 12.78
C TYR A 103 11.45 -7.70 14.19
N ASP A 104 10.15 -7.58 14.41
CA ASP A 104 9.51 -7.87 15.69
C ASP A 104 9.73 -9.32 16.10
N SER A 105 9.47 -10.26 15.19
CA SER A 105 9.71 -11.69 15.41
C SER A 105 11.16 -11.97 15.76
N PHE A 106 12.11 -11.35 15.04
CA PHE A 106 13.53 -11.44 15.32
C PHE A 106 13.88 -10.95 16.73
N CYS A 107 13.34 -9.80 17.15
CA CYS A 107 13.54 -9.24 18.49
C CYS A 107 12.93 -10.12 19.60
N THR A 108 11.87 -10.87 19.29
CA THR A 108 11.21 -11.79 20.23
C THR A 108 11.93 -13.13 20.44
N ILE A 109 12.97 -13.45 19.65
CA ILE A 109 13.69 -14.72 19.75
C ILE A 109 14.31 -14.94 21.13
N THR A 110 13.85 -15.98 21.80
CA THR A 110 14.37 -16.47 23.08
C THR A 110 15.47 -17.51 22.85
N CYS A 111 16.73 -17.08 22.84
CA CYS A 111 17.88 -17.96 22.61
C CYS A 111 17.98 -19.16 23.59
N ALA A 112 17.39 -19.05 24.79
CA ALA A 112 17.33 -20.14 25.75
C ALA A 112 16.50 -21.33 25.24
N ASP A 113 15.34 -21.06 24.64
CA ASP A 113 14.43 -22.09 24.10
C ASP A 113 15.05 -22.84 22.93
N TRP A 114 15.93 -22.16 22.18
CA TRP A 114 16.70 -22.74 21.07
C TRP A 114 18.01 -23.42 21.50
N GLY A 115 18.35 -23.41 22.80
CA GLY A 115 19.54 -24.08 23.33
C GLY A 115 20.88 -23.43 22.94
N CYS A 116 20.91 -22.11 22.78
CA CYS A 116 22.14 -21.38 22.45
C CYS A 116 23.07 -21.28 23.68
N ARG A 117 24.22 -21.98 23.66
CA ARG A 117 25.19 -22.02 24.79
C ARG A 117 25.64 -20.66 25.30
N GLY A 118 25.84 -19.68 24.41
CA GLY A 118 26.25 -18.32 24.80
C GLY A 118 25.18 -17.54 25.57
N CYS A 119 23.90 -17.84 25.35
CA CYS A 119 22.76 -17.12 25.93
C CYS A 119 22.07 -17.89 27.06
N LEU A 120 22.33 -19.19 27.21
CA LEU A 120 21.74 -20.06 28.24
C LEU A 120 21.99 -19.57 29.69
N ARG A 121 23.06 -18.82 29.91
CA ARG A 121 23.43 -18.26 31.23
C ARG A 121 23.15 -16.76 31.36
N GLY A 122 22.67 -16.11 30.31
CA GLY A 122 22.56 -14.65 30.26
C GLY A 122 21.14 -14.18 30.47
N ASP A 123 20.85 -13.56 31.62
CA ASP A 123 19.58 -12.87 31.90
C ASP A 123 19.25 -11.73 30.92
N LYS A 124 20.21 -11.40 30.05
CA LYS A 124 20.11 -10.30 29.08
C LYS A 124 19.26 -10.71 27.88
N CYS A 125 19.46 -11.91 27.30
CA CYS A 125 18.81 -12.33 26.06
C CYS A 125 17.38 -12.83 26.27
N LYS A 126 16.46 -11.91 26.55
CA LYS A 126 15.03 -12.18 26.75
C LYS A 126 14.21 -11.90 25.48
N SER A 127 12.98 -12.40 25.44
CA SER A 127 12.02 -12.05 24.40
C SER A 127 11.83 -10.52 24.36
N GLY A 128 11.89 -9.95 23.17
CA GLY A 128 11.79 -8.50 22.92
C GLY A 128 13.13 -7.77 23.00
N LYS A 129 14.22 -8.46 23.37
CA LYS A 129 15.56 -7.88 23.49
C LYS A 129 16.59 -8.51 22.55
N HIS A 130 16.21 -9.53 21.79
CA HIS A 130 17.13 -10.24 20.92
C HIS A 130 17.73 -9.31 19.85
N GLY A 131 19.06 -9.17 19.83
CA GLY A 131 19.73 -8.28 18.87
C GLY A 131 19.56 -6.78 19.14
N VAL A 132 18.71 -6.38 20.08
CA VAL A 132 18.54 -4.97 20.47
C VAL A 132 19.75 -4.53 21.29
N VAL A 133 20.23 -3.31 21.04
CA VAL A 133 21.27 -2.66 21.86
C VAL A 133 20.55 -1.70 22.79
N GLU A 134 20.72 -1.83 24.10
CA GLU A 134 20.19 -0.84 25.06
C GLU A 134 21.15 0.36 25.14
N ASP A 135 20.60 1.56 24.98
CA ASP A 135 21.32 2.81 24.66
C ASP A 135 22.25 3.34 25.75
N GLU A 136 22.26 2.75 26.95
CA GLU A 136 23.05 3.31 28.07
C GLU A 136 24.32 2.51 28.42
N LYS A 137 24.48 1.27 27.93
CA LYS A 137 25.60 0.41 28.34
C LYS A 137 26.34 -0.32 27.21
N LYS A 138 25.90 -0.19 25.94
CA LYS A 138 26.44 -0.97 24.78
C LYS A 138 26.50 -2.48 25.05
N ASP A 139 25.70 -2.97 25.99
CA ASP A 139 25.75 -4.36 26.40
C ASP A 139 25.02 -5.18 25.36
N VAL A 140 25.71 -6.20 24.83
CA VAL A 140 25.13 -7.00 23.74
C VAL A 140 24.13 -7.98 24.35
N THR A 141 22.85 -7.82 23.98
CA THR A 141 21.79 -8.64 24.54
C THR A 141 21.94 -10.12 24.15
N CYS A 142 22.28 -10.40 22.89
CA CYS A 142 22.51 -11.75 22.38
C CYS A 142 24.01 -12.09 22.33
N GLN A 143 24.43 -13.12 23.06
CA GLN A 143 25.82 -13.56 23.21
C GLN A 143 26.22 -14.73 22.28
N CYS A 144 25.42 -14.98 21.23
CA CYS A 144 25.79 -15.94 20.19
C CYS A 144 27.06 -15.50 19.45
N GLU A 145 27.91 -16.46 19.10
CA GLU A 145 29.19 -16.18 18.42
C GLU A 145 28.96 -15.44 17.08
N SER A 146 27.99 -15.91 16.30
CA SER A 146 27.51 -15.29 15.06
C SER A 146 26.00 -15.43 14.95
N MET A 147 25.37 -14.66 14.05
CA MET A 147 23.96 -14.79 13.72
C MET A 147 23.64 -16.19 13.17
N VAL A 148 24.53 -16.74 12.34
CA VAL A 148 24.39 -18.08 11.75
C VAL A 148 24.42 -19.19 12.81
N LYS A 149 25.24 -19.02 13.86
CA LYS A 149 25.31 -19.97 14.99
C LYS A 149 24.13 -19.82 15.96
N CYS A 150 23.31 -18.78 15.82
CA CYS A 150 22.11 -18.61 16.62
C CYS A 150 20.99 -19.50 16.08
N ARG A 151 20.64 -20.54 16.84
CA ARG A 151 19.69 -21.57 16.42
C ARG A 151 18.26 -21.06 16.18
N GLY A 152 17.88 -19.96 16.84
CA GLY A 152 16.56 -19.35 16.64
C GLY A 152 16.44 -18.47 15.39
N VAL A 153 17.55 -18.02 14.80
CA VAL A 153 17.50 -17.10 13.66
C VAL A 153 17.05 -17.80 12.39
N ALA A 154 17.66 -18.94 12.04
CA ALA A 154 17.34 -19.61 10.79
C ALA A 154 15.84 -19.96 10.67
N PRO A 155 15.20 -20.60 11.67
CA PRO A 155 13.76 -20.90 11.62
C PRO A 155 12.90 -19.64 11.47
N THR A 156 13.28 -18.55 12.15
CA THR A 156 12.59 -17.26 12.04
C THR A 156 12.69 -16.69 10.63
N LEU A 157 13.87 -16.70 10.01
CA LEU A 157 14.02 -16.27 8.61
C LEU A 157 13.17 -17.12 7.65
N TYR A 158 13.16 -18.45 7.82
CA TYR A 158 12.38 -19.35 6.98
C TYR A 158 10.89 -19.10 7.06
N GLN A 159 10.35 -18.75 8.23
CA GLN A 159 8.93 -18.40 8.40
C GLN A 159 8.50 -17.21 7.55
N TYR A 160 9.42 -16.26 7.29
CA TYR A 160 9.18 -15.09 6.47
C TYR A 160 9.69 -15.25 5.03
N GLY A 161 10.06 -16.46 4.61
CA GLY A 161 10.47 -16.74 3.24
C GLY A 161 11.93 -16.38 2.91
N PHE A 162 12.79 -16.27 3.92
CA PHE A 162 14.21 -15.97 3.77
C PHE A 162 15.11 -17.10 4.27
N SER A 163 16.29 -17.21 3.68
CA SER A 163 17.44 -17.94 4.21
C SER A 163 18.59 -16.99 4.50
N PHE A 164 19.68 -17.49 5.10
CA PHE A 164 20.93 -16.74 5.10
C PHE A 164 21.40 -16.52 3.67
N GLY A 165 21.83 -15.29 3.35
CA GLY A 165 22.37 -14.98 2.02
C GLY A 165 23.67 -15.73 1.76
N GLU A 166 24.66 -15.51 2.60
CA GLU A 166 25.91 -16.27 2.55
C GLU A 166 26.40 -16.62 3.96
N ALA A 167 26.08 -17.84 4.40
CA ALA A 167 26.37 -18.28 5.76
C ALA A 167 27.88 -18.36 6.07
N SER A 168 28.73 -18.61 5.06
CA SER A 168 30.19 -18.65 5.19
C SER A 168 30.77 -17.27 5.56
N THR A 169 30.39 -16.21 4.85
CA THR A 169 30.87 -14.84 5.09
C THR A 169 30.29 -14.27 6.38
N LEU A 170 29.02 -14.54 6.70
CA LEU A 170 28.40 -14.11 7.95
C LEU A 170 28.99 -14.79 9.20
N ASN A 171 29.57 -15.99 9.06
CA ASN A 171 30.16 -16.75 10.15
C ASN A 171 31.70 -16.64 10.22
N GLY A 172 32.34 -16.26 9.11
CA GLY A 172 33.79 -16.14 8.93
C GLY A 172 34.43 -15.14 9.89
N GLY A 173 35.68 -15.41 10.32
CA GLY A 173 36.31 -14.71 11.45
C GLY A 173 36.37 -13.18 11.33
N SER A 174 36.89 -12.66 10.21
CA SER A 174 37.06 -11.20 9.98
C SER A 174 35.76 -10.48 9.59
N THR A 175 34.80 -11.17 8.98
CA THR A 175 33.53 -10.63 8.48
C THR A 175 32.33 -11.01 9.35
N ARG A 176 32.57 -11.60 10.53
CA ARG A 176 31.54 -12.19 11.38
C ARG A 176 30.47 -11.17 11.76
N LYS A 177 29.21 -11.50 11.49
CA LYS A 177 28.07 -10.67 11.87
C LYS A 177 27.32 -11.27 13.06
N LYS A 178 27.02 -10.42 14.05
CA LYS A 178 26.22 -10.77 15.22
C LYS A 178 24.75 -10.45 14.98
N CYS A 179 23.87 -11.02 15.81
CA CYS A 179 22.42 -10.74 15.76
C CYS A 179 22.12 -9.25 15.92
N LYS A 180 22.95 -8.51 16.68
CA LYS A 180 22.79 -7.05 16.86
C LYS A 180 23.05 -6.24 15.58
N ASP A 181 23.98 -6.71 14.75
CA ASP A 181 24.39 -5.98 13.55
C ASP A 181 23.24 -6.05 12.53
N PHE A 182 22.70 -7.26 12.35
CA PHE A 182 21.49 -7.46 11.54
C PHE A 182 20.28 -6.68 12.08
N CYS A 183 19.98 -6.79 13.38
CA CYS A 183 18.84 -6.11 14.00
C CYS A 183 18.91 -4.59 13.82
N THR A 184 20.08 -4.00 14.06
CA THR A 184 20.30 -2.56 13.90
C THR A 184 20.14 -2.15 12.43
N GLN A 185 20.65 -2.95 11.51
CA GLN A 185 20.59 -2.64 10.09
C GLN A 185 19.17 -2.77 9.53
N LEU A 186 18.44 -3.82 9.92
CA LEU A 186 17.03 -3.99 9.57
C LEU A 186 16.18 -2.85 10.11
N TYR A 187 16.43 -2.43 11.36
CA TYR A 187 15.75 -1.26 11.95
C TYR A 187 16.00 0.02 11.14
N LYS A 188 17.25 0.29 10.75
CA LYS A 188 17.60 1.47 9.95
C LYS A 188 16.97 1.45 8.56
N VAL A 189 16.84 0.27 7.94
CA VAL A 189 16.17 0.12 6.64
C VAL A 189 14.68 0.40 6.77
N LEU A 190 14.03 -0.15 7.80
CA LEU A 190 12.60 0.05 8.06
C LEU A 190 12.22 1.50 8.35
N HIS A 191 13.09 2.23 9.07
CA HIS A 191 12.88 3.64 9.45
C HIS A 191 13.59 4.62 8.50
N SER A 192 13.93 4.18 7.29
CA SER A 192 14.51 5.05 6.27
C SER A 192 13.41 5.84 5.56
N ASP A 193 13.72 7.09 5.20
CA ASP A 193 12.83 7.96 4.41
C ASP A 193 12.52 7.40 3.02
N TYR A 194 13.23 6.36 2.58
CA TYR A 194 13.04 5.76 1.27
C TYR A 194 11.71 5.03 1.13
N PHE A 195 11.24 4.33 2.16
CA PHE A 195 9.92 3.69 2.12
C PHE A 195 8.79 4.71 2.07
N ASP A 196 8.90 5.80 2.84
CA ASP A 196 7.91 6.88 2.81
C ASP A 196 7.82 7.56 1.44
N LYS A 197 8.96 7.80 0.80
CA LYS A 197 9.02 8.30 -0.58
C LYS A 197 8.43 7.28 -1.57
N LEU A 198 8.75 6.00 -1.41
CA LEU A 198 8.23 4.93 -2.24
C LEU A 198 6.69 4.85 -2.18
N PHE A 199 6.12 4.91 -0.97
CA PHE A 199 4.66 4.87 -0.79
C PHE A 199 3.99 6.06 -1.45
N LYS A 200 4.53 7.27 -1.25
CA LYS A 200 4.01 8.49 -1.90
C LYS A 200 4.03 8.38 -3.41
N GLU A 201 5.12 7.90 -4.01
CA GLU A 201 5.21 7.75 -5.46
C GLU A 201 4.28 6.66 -6.00
N CYS A 202 4.11 5.55 -5.28
CA CYS A 202 3.14 4.51 -5.67
C CYS A 202 1.69 5.02 -5.59
N ASP A 203 1.35 5.76 -4.52
CA ASP A 203 0.02 6.36 -4.36
C ASP A 203 -0.24 7.44 -5.41
N ASN A 204 0.75 8.29 -5.70
CA ASN A 204 0.69 9.29 -6.78
C ASN A 204 0.48 8.62 -8.14
N PHE A 205 1.20 7.54 -8.42
CA PHE A 205 1.05 6.76 -9.64
C PHE A 205 -0.38 6.21 -9.79
N LEU A 206 -0.90 5.57 -8.74
CA LEU A 206 -2.25 5.02 -8.73
C LEU A 206 -3.32 6.12 -8.86
N TRP A 207 -3.12 7.25 -8.18
CA TRP A 207 -4.01 8.41 -8.28
C TRP A 207 -4.05 8.95 -9.70
N LYS A 208 -2.89 9.21 -10.31
CA LYS A 208 -2.79 9.80 -11.65
C LYS A 208 -3.42 8.94 -12.73
N ILE A 209 -3.30 7.61 -12.64
CA ILE A 209 -3.95 6.70 -13.58
C ILE A 209 -5.47 6.68 -13.40
N ARG A 210 -5.97 6.85 -12.17
CA ARG A 210 -7.40 6.82 -11.85
C ARG A 210 -8.10 8.16 -12.06
N GLU A 211 -7.37 9.27 -12.00
CA GLU A 211 -7.86 10.64 -12.17
C GLU A 211 -8.84 10.81 -13.35
N PRO A 212 -8.51 10.41 -14.60
CA PRO A 212 -9.44 10.57 -15.72
C PRO A 212 -10.76 9.81 -15.53
N PHE A 213 -10.72 8.62 -14.93
CA PHE A 213 -11.92 7.82 -14.66
C PHE A 213 -12.79 8.44 -13.58
N ILE A 214 -12.19 9.04 -12.54
CA ILE A 214 -12.91 9.74 -11.47
C ILE A 214 -13.70 10.91 -12.06
N TRP A 215 -13.09 11.73 -12.92
CA TRP A 215 -13.76 12.86 -13.57
C TRP A 215 -14.86 12.41 -14.53
N ILE A 216 -14.62 11.35 -15.31
CA ILE A 216 -15.64 10.77 -16.20
C ILE A 216 -16.83 10.28 -15.38
N LEU A 217 -16.59 9.54 -14.29
CA LEU A 217 -17.64 9.07 -13.40
C LEU A 217 -18.42 10.26 -12.82
N LEU A 218 -17.75 11.24 -12.22
CA LEU A 218 -18.38 12.43 -11.64
C LEU A 218 -19.26 13.17 -12.66
N SER A 219 -18.78 13.32 -13.90
CA SER A 219 -19.54 13.99 -14.97
C SER A 219 -20.78 13.19 -15.39
N LEU A 220 -20.68 11.86 -15.50
CA LEU A 220 -21.80 10.97 -15.82
C LEU A 220 -22.88 11.00 -14.73
N TRP A 221 -22.48 10.97 -13.45
CA TRP A 221 -23.41 11.08 -12.33
C TRP A 221 -24.09 12.45 -12.31
N SER A 222 -23.32 13.53 -12.51
CA SER A 222 -23.86 14.89 -12.56
C SER A 222 -24.86 15.08 -13.70
N LEU A 223 -24.55 14.55 -14.89
CA LEU A 223 -25.43 14.59 -16.06
C LEU A 223 -26.72 13.79 -15.82
N SER A 224 -26.60 12.59 -15.22
CA SER A 224 -27.74 11.75 -14.87
C SER A 224 -28.68 12.45 -13.88
N LEU A 225 -28.14 13.06 -12.82
CA LEU A 225 -28.93 13.84 -11.86
C LEU A 225 -29.62 15.05 -12.50
N LEU A 226 -28.91 15.78 -13.37
CA LEU A 226 -29.47 16.91 -14.11
C LEU A 226 -30.64 16.46 -15.01
N TYR A 227 -30.49 15.32 -15.71
CA TYR A 227 -31.53 14.75 -16.56
C TYR A 227 -32.79 14.39 -15.76
N LEU A 228 -32.63 13.76 -14.59
CA LEU A 228 -33.75 13.43 -13.70
C LEU A 228 -34.44 14.70 -13.18
N LEU A 229 -33.67 15.72 -12.78
CA LEU A 229 -34.20 17.01 -12.35
C LEU A 229 -34.97 17.69 -13.47
N HIS A 230 -34.43 17.70 -14.69
CA HIS A 230 -35.09 18.26 -15.86
C HIS A 230 -36.44 17.58 -16.12
N ILE A 231 -36.50 16.23 -16.10
CA ILE A 231 -37.78 15.51 -16.23
C ILE A 231 -38.75 15.88 -15.10
N ALA A 232 -38.28 15.96 -13.86
CA ALA A 232 -39.12 16.31 -12.72
C ALA A 232 -39.71 17.72 -12.86
N VAL A 233 -38.91 18.71 -13.27
CA VAL A 233 -39.36 20.09 -13.51
C VAL A 233 -40.36 20.14 -14.68
N VAL A 234 -40.05 19.51 -15.82
CA VAL A 234 -40.97 19.44 -16.95
C VAL A 234 -42.30 18.79 -16.54
N ARG A 235 -42.27 17.70 -15.76
CA ARG A 235 -43.50 17.05 -15.26
C ARG A 235 -44.26 17.97 -14.29
N LEU A 236 -43.58 18.67 -13.39
CA LEU A 236 -44.20 19.63 -12.47
C LEU A 236 -44.83 20.80 -13.21
N ASP A 237 -44.15 21.34 -14.24
CA ASP A 237 -44.65 22.43 -15.08
C ASP A 237 -45.85 21.98 -15.91
N VAL A 238 -45.82 20.78 -16.49
CA VAL A 238 -46.99 20.19 -17.16
C VAL A 238 -48.15 20.01 -16.19
N LEU A 239 -47.91 19.54 -14.96
CA LEU A 239 -48.94 19.44 -13.92
C LEU A 239 -49.49 20.82 -13.53
N ARG A 240 -48.62 21.82 -13.37
CA ARG A 240 -48.98 23.21 -13.03
C ARG A 240 -49.82 23.83 -14.14
N ILE A 241 -49.37 23.77 -15.39
CA ILE A 241 -50.10 24.28 -16.56
C ILE A 241 -51.45 23.56 -16.68
N ARG A 242 -51.49 22.23 -16.53
CA ARG A 242 -52.74 21.46 -16.56
C ARG A 242 -53.69 21.84 -15.42
N SER A 243 -53.17 22.18 -14.24
CA SER A 243 -53.98 22.66 -13.12
C SER A 243 -54.63 24.01 -13.38
N HIS A 244 -53.94 24.92 -14.09
CA HIS A 244 -54.48 26.22 -14.49
C HIS A 244 -55.42 26.13 -15.69
N LEU A 245 -55.19 25.18 -16.62
CA LEU A 245 -56.07 24.90 -17.75
C LEU A 245 -57.34 24.14 -17.33
N LYS A 246 -57.31 23.42 -16.21
CA LYS A 246 -58.53 22.87 -15.60
C LYS A 246 -59.33 24.06 -15.10
N SER A 247 -60.44 24.31 -15.77
CA SER A 247 -61.20 25.56 -15.65
C SER A 247 -61.52 25.93 -14.19
N PRO A 248 -61.64 27.25 -13.89
CA PRO A 248 -62.10 27.78 -12.61
C PRO A 248 -63.60 27.48 -12.34
N SER A 249 -64.04 26.26 -12.63
CA SER A 249 -65.40 25.80 -12.37
C SER A 249 -65.61 25.44 -10.90
N SER A 250 -64.55 25.26 -10.11
CA SER A 250 -64.65 24.92 -8.68
C SER A 250 -65.22 26.06 -7.83
N HIS A 251 -64.77 27.30 -8.03
CA HIS A 251 -65.22 28.47 -7.24
C HIS A 251 -66.44 29.20 -7.84
N ARG A 252 -66.93 28.77 -9.01
CA ARG A 252 -68.16 29.32 -9.62
C ARG A 252 -69.44 28.57 -9.23
N ILE A 253 -69.34 27.53 -8.40
CA ILE A 253 -70.50 26.84 -7.86
C ILE A 253 -70.92 27.56 -6.58
N ALA A 254 -71.94 28.40 -6.66
CA ALA A 254 -72.58 28.95 -5.47
C ALA A 254 -73.08 27.77 -4.61
N ALA A 255 -72.77 27.74 -3.31
CA ALA A 255 -73.22 26.66 -2.42
C ALA A 255 -74.75 26.44 -2.48
N GLN A 256 -75.49 27.50 -2.82
CA GLN A 256 -76.94 27.47 -3.05
C GLN A 256 -77.36 26.64 -4.27
N SER A 257 -76.61 26.66 -5.38
CA SER A 257 -76.92 25.83 -6.55
C SER A 257 -76.64 24.35 -6.31
N LEU A 258 -75.63 24.04 -5.48
CA LEU A 258 -75.34 22.68 -5.01
C LEU A 258 -76.46 22.14 -4.09
N LEU A 259 -76.91 22.95 -3.13
CA LEU A 259 -78.03 22.61 -2.25
C LEU A 259 -79.35 22.44 -3.02
N ALA A 260 -79.58 23.27 -4.05
CA ALA A 260 -80.75 23.14 -4.92
C ALA A 260 -80.70 21.82 -5.74
N ALA A 261 -79.56 21.49 -6.34
CA ALA A 261 -79.38 20.23 -7.07
C ALA A 261 -79.48 18.99 -6.15
N ALA A 262 -79.01 19.10 -4.90
CA ALA A 262 -79.12 18.05 -3.88
C ALA A 262 -80.58 17.81 -3.45
N ARG A 263 -81.36 18.88 -3.26
CA ARG A 263 -82.80 18.78 -2.93
C ARG A 263 -83.62 18.09 -4.02
N VAL A 264 -83.22 18.22 -5.28
CA VAL A 264 -83.91 17.62 -6.44
C VAL A 264 -83.30 16.25 -6.84
N LYS A 265 -82.38 15.69 -6.03
CA LYS A 265 -81.63 14.44 -6.32
C LYS A 265 -80.94 14.43 -7.70
N ALA A 266 -80.65 15.60 -8.26
CA ALA A 266 -80.06 15.76 -9.58
C ALA A 266 -78.53 15.93 -9.54
N LEU A 267 -77.89 15.68 -8.39
CA LEU A 267 -76.43 15.80 -8.19
C LEU A 267 -75.61 15.05 -9.25
N ALA A 268 -76.07 13.88 -9.69
CA ALA A 268 -75.41 13.08 -10.72
C ALA A 268 -75.45 13.71 -12.13
N SER A 269 -76.39 14.61 -12.40
CA SER A 269 -76.51 15.34 -13.69
C SER A 269 -75.65 16.61 -13.74
N VAL A 270 -75.02 16.98 -12.62
CA VAL A 270 -74.10 18.12 -12.59
C VAL A 270 -72.82 17.69 -13.30
N LYS A 271 -72.63 18.19 -14.53
CA LYS A 271 -71.49 17.93 -15.43
C LYS A 271 -70.10 18.06 -14.77
N TYR A 272 -70.01 18.73 -13.61
CA TYR A 272 -68.78 18.90 -12.84
C TYR A 272 -68.31 17.63 -12.10
N PHE A 273 -69.23 16.74 -11.68
CA PHE A 273 -68.90 15.48 -10.99
C PHE A 273 -68.93 14.25 -11.90
N SER A 274 -69.29 14.44 -13.17
CA SER A 274 -69.16 13.40 -14.18
C SER A 274 -67.68 13.35 -14.62
N PRO A 275 -67.03 12.16 -14.61
CA PRO A 275 -65.60 12.01 -14.89
C PRO A 275 -65.19 12.47 -16.29
#